data_AF-A0A2L2NCV4-F1
#
_entry.id   AF-A0A2L2NCV4-F1
#
_cell.length_a   1.000
_cell.length_b   1.000
_cell.length_c   1.000
_cell.angle_alpha   90.00
_cell.angle_beta   90.00
_cell.angle_gamma   90.00
#
_symmetry.space_group_name_H-M   'P 1'
#
loop_
_entity.id
_entity.type
_entity.pdbx_description
1 polymer ?
#
loop_
_entity_poly.entity_id
_entity_poly.type
_entity_poly.pdbx_seq_one_letter_code
_entity_poly.pdbx_strand_id
1 'polypeptide(L)'
;MDSGNHQPFYQVLERSLCQLGNTKAANQFLHFYIFLYMRPTLCDTFRSLSFLTWDMLAKGRSVDCQIGEETLTDINILELKIRHSSEIYTRTFSTTQEGSEGADWEWWFTGSSKKWIGFRVQAKVIDFETNSFEHLHYQNKNNPLSQCQILIQRAVESSSRLIPLYCLYSNWNNSPQFTSRYANYYPVQESYGCSILSAFAVRYLQSKKRKPANFKVLRPYMTPWDGLVCCYGDRASDLPHKVLENWKKFIRPIEIDILDGLDETIYHELDGKLKHYRRIYDDIQLIDNPPEHVQLLLKNELVDQPDPNLRSLTVFQERDEPIEIDW
;
A
#
# COMPACT_ATOMS: atom_id res chain seq x y z
N MET A 1 19.62 -29.44 50.20
CA MET A 1 19.03 -28.26 50.86
C MET A 1 18.81 -27.23 49.77
N ASP A 2 17.53 -26.91 49.58
CA ASP A 2 16.89 -25.91 48.71
C ASP A 2 17.14 -25.90 47.20
N SER A 3 16.41 -26.81 46.55
CA SER A 3 15.81 -26.58 45.22
C SER A 3 14.72 -25.51 45.33
N GLY A 4 15.07 -24.25 45.07
CA GLY A 4 14.11 -23.16 44.94
C GLY A 4 13.25 -23.32 43.69
N ASN A 5 11.95 -23.53 43.87
CA ASN A 5 10.91 -23.51 42.83
C ASN A 5 11.03 -22.23 41.97
N HIS A 6 11.61 -22.34 40.77
CA HIS A 6 11.40 -21.37 39.71
C HIS A 6 10.17 -21.82 38.92
N GLN A 7 9.02 -21.18 39.16
CA GLN A 7 7.91 -21.28 38.22
C GLN A 7 8.32 -20.58 36.92
N PRO A 8 8.04 -21.16 35.73
CA PRO A 8 8.26 -20.48 34.47
C PRO A 8 7.48 -19.16 34.43
N PHE A 9 8.12 -18.07 34.01
CA PHE A 9 7.56 -16.71 33.99
C PHE A 9 6.21 -16.62 33.25
N TYR A 10 5.96 -17.52 32.29
CA TYR A 10 4.69 -17.70 31.60
C TYR A 10 3.49 -17.98 32.54
N GLN A 11 3.69 -18.70 33.64
CA GLN A 11 2.61 -19.01 34.62
C GLN A 11 2.21 -17.80 35.47
N VAL A 12 3.10 -16.81 35.64
CA VAL A 12 2.80 -15.54 36.32
C VAL A 12 2.01 -14.61 35.40
N LEU A 13 2.24 -14.70 34.09
CA LEU A 13 1.55 -13.91 33.06
C LEU A 13 0.09 -14.36 32.86
N GLU A 14 -0.19 -15.67 32.81
CA GLU A 14 -1.56 -16.20 32.73
C GLU A 14 -2.41 -15.77 33.94
N ARG A 15 -1.82 -15.75 35.13
CA ARG A 15 -2.52 -15.31 36.35
C ARG A 15 -2.84 -13.81 36.33
N SER A 16 -1.98 -13.00 35.72
CA SER A 16 -2.18 -11.55 35.60
C SER A 16 -3.23 -11.20 34.53
N LEU A 17 -3.25 -11.95 33.41
CA LEU A 17 -4.25 -11.81 32.34
C LEU A 17 -5.64 -12.32 32.77
N CYS A 18 -5.72 -13.34 33.63
CA CYS A 18 -6.99 -13.78 34.22
C CYS A 18 -7.58 -12.77 35.23
N GLN A 19 -6.75 -11.92 35.84
CA GLN A 19 -7.22 -10.89 36.79
C GLN A 19 -7.69 -9.61 36.10
N LEU A 20 -7.14 -9.30 34.93
CA LEU A 20 -7.57 -8.20 34.07
C LEU A 20 -8.65 -8.71 33.11
N GLY A 21 -9.89 -8.81 33.60
CA GLY A 21 -11.03 -9.14 32.75
C GLY A 21 -11.07 -8.31 31.47
N ASN A 22 -11.69 -8.87 30.42
CA ASN A 22 -11.74 -8.34 29.04
C ASN A 22 -12.19 -6.87 28.99
N THR A 23 -11.22 -5.96 29.06
CA THR A 23 -11.42 -4.51 29.11
C THR A 23 -10.50 -3.85 28.09
N LYS A 24 -10.91 -2.69 27.56
CA LYS A 24 -10.09 -1.90 26.61
C LYS A 24 -8.65 -1.68 27.09
N ALA A 25 -8.44 -1.57 28.40
CA ALA A 25 -7.12 -1.44 29.01
C ALA A 25 -6.25 -2.70 28.85
N ALA A 26 -6.81 -3.91 28.97
CA ALA A 26 -6.09 -5.16 28.74
C ALA A 26 -5.64 -5.30 27.28
N ASN A 27 -6.48 -4.89 26.32
CA ASN A 27 -6.08 -4.82 24.91
C ASN A 27 -5.00 -3.77 24.63
N GLN A 28 -5.05 -2.62 25.31
CA GLN A 28 -4.03 -1.58 25.21
C GLN A 28 -2.68 -2.05 25.79
N PHE A 29 -2.69 -2.74 26.92
CA PHE A 29 -1.49 -3.33 27.53
C PHE A 29 -0.90 -4.47 26.69
N LEU A 30 -1.74 -5.32 26.09
CA LEU A 30 -1.28 -6.36 25.15
C LEU A 30 -0.67 -5.73 23.89
N HIS A 31 -1.28 -4.67 23.35
CA HIS A 31 -0.71 -3.88 22.26
C HIS A 31 0.65 -3.27 22.63
N PHE A 32 0.77 -2.71 23.84
CA PHE A 32 2.01 -2.10 24.31
C PHE A 32 3.12 -3.13 24.55
N TYR A 33 2.78 -4.32 25.05
CA TYR A 33 3.74 -5.41 25.28
C TYR A 33 4.18 -6.06 23.97
N ILE A 34 3.27 -6.30 23.00
CA ILE A 34 3.63 -6.72 21.64
C ILE A 34 4.56 -5.68 21.00
N PHE A 35 4.25 -4.39 21.13
CA PHE A 35 5.07 -3.30 20.61
C PHE A 35 6.47 -3.22 21.25
N LEU A 36 6.61 -3.65 22.51
CA LEU A 36 7.90 -3.66 23.22
C LEU A 36 8.71 -4.96 23.05
N TYR A 37 8.07 -6.11 22.81
CA TYR A 37 8.72 -7.43 22.84
C TYR A 37 8.63 -8.27 21.55
N MET A 38 7.82 -7.86 20.57
CA MET A 38 7.73 -8.50 19.27
C MET A 38 7.84 -7.41 18.19
N ARG A 39 8.89 -7.47 17.36
CA ARG A 39 8.96 -6.60 16.20
C ARG A 39 7.74 -6.90 15.30
N PRO A 40 6.85 -5.92 15.04
CA PRO A 40 5.68 -6.18 14.21
C PRO A 40 6.14 -6.60 12.82
N THR A 41 5.41 -7.51 12.18
CA THR A 41 5.70 -7.83 10.78
C THR A 41 5.31 -6.66 9.87
N LEU A 42 5.83 -6.63 8.64
CA LEU A 42 5.43 -5.60 7.67
C LEU A 42 3.92 -5.64 7.41
N CYS A 43 3.34 -6.85 7.38
CA CYS A 43 1.90 -7.06 7.28
C CYS A 43 1.13 -6.41 8.44
N ASP A 44 1.59 -6.60 9.68
CA ASP A 44 0.95 -6.01 10.86
C ASP A 44 1.02 -4.48 10.84
N THR A 45 2.16 -3.93 10.40
CA THR A 45 2.31 -2.48 10.26
C THR A 45 1.42 -1.91 9.17
N PHE A 46 1.34 -2.51 7.98
CA PHE A 46 0.40 -2.07 6.94
C PHE A 46 -1.04 -2.10 7.45
N ARG A 47 -1.46 -3.20 8.11
CA ARG A 47 -2.80 -3.29 8.70
C ARG A 47 -3.05 -2.20 9.75
N SER A 48 -2.10 -2.00 10.67
CA SER A 48 -2.19 -0.97 11.70
C SER A 48 -2.30 0.43 11.10
N LEU A 49 -1.60 0.70 10.00
CA LEU A 49 -1.60 2.00 9.35
C LEU A 49 -2.85 2.26 8.51
N SER A 50 -3.49 1.23 7.95
CA SER A 50 -4.87 1.35 7.45
C SER A 50 -5.80 1.83 8.57
N PHE A 51 -5.74 1.19 9.74
CA PHE A 51 -6.63 1.52 10.85
C PHE A 51 -6.37 2.93 11.39
N LEU A 52 -5.09 3.33 11.48
CA LEU A 52 -4.70 4.69 11.86
C LEU A 52 -5.25 5.72 10.86
N THR A 53 -5.05 5.49 9.55
CA THR A 53 -5.53 6.39 8.50
C THR A 53 -7.06 6.51 8.52
N TRP A 54 -7.76 5.38 8.72
CA TRP A 54 -9.21 5.36 8.88
C TRP A 54 -9.68 6.23 10.05
N ASP A 55 -9.08 6.07 11.24
CA ASP A 55 -9.43 6.83 12.45
C ASP A 55 -9.08 8.32 12.31
N MET A 56 -7.94 8.64 11.70
CA MET A 56 -7.56 10.02 11.39
C MET A 56 -8.60 10.69 10.49
N LEU A 57 -8.99 10.04 9.40
CA LEU A 57 -10.01 10.57 8.50
C LEU A 57 -11.39 10.63 9.17
N ALA A 58 -11.74 9.67 10.04
CA ALA A 58 -12.98 9.71 10.81
C ALA A 58 -13.03 10.93 11.75
N LYS A 59 -11.92 11.22 12.44
CA LYS A 59 -11.76 12.40 13.30
C LYS A 59 -11.79 13.69 12.49
N GLY A 60 -11.10 13.74 11.35
CA GLY A 60 -11.15 14.87 10.43
C GLY A 60 -12.59 15.16 9.99
N ARG A 61 -13.32 14.12 9.57
CA ARG A 61 -14.72 14.22 9.16
C ARG A 61 -15.64 14.69 10.30
N SER A 62 -15.41 14.28 11.55
CA SER A 62 -16.26 14.68 12.68
C SER A 62 -16.10 16.14 13.11
N VAL A 63 -15.01 16.79 12.71
CA VAL A 63 -14.72 18.20 12.98
C VAL A 63 -14.63 19.05 11.72
N ASP A 64 -15.07 18.51 10.57
CA ASP A 64 -15.06 19.18 9.26
C ASP A 64 -13.65 19.70 8.85
N CYS A 65 -12.63 18.88 9.10
CA CYS A 65 -11.24 19.18 8.77
C CYS A 65 -10.70 18.14 7.77
N GLN A 66 -10.67 18.50 6.49
CA GLN A 66 -10.11 17.66 5.43
C GLN A 66 -8.60 17.50 5.60
N ILE A 67 -8.17 16.26 5.81
CA ILE A 67 -6.74 15.93 5.87
C ILE A 67 -6.24 15.74 4.44
N GLY A 68 -5.12 16.39 4.13
CA GLY A 68 -4.49 16.31 2.81
C GLY A 68 -3.85 14.95 2.53
N GLU A 69 -3.83 14.59 1.24
CA GLU A 69 -3.15 13.40 0.69
C GLU A 69 -1.70 13.32 1.18
N GLU A 70 -0.96 14.42 0.99
CA GLU A 70 0.45 14.56 1.37
C GLU A 70 0.72 14.25 2.84
N THR A 71 -0.17 14.72 3.73
CA THR A 71 -0.03 14.52 5.17
C THR A 71 -0.21 13.06 5.57
N LEU A 72 -1.22 12.38 5.03
CA LEU A 72 -1.48 10.97 5.31
C LEU A 72 -0.35 10.09 4.78
N THR A 73 0.16 10.43 3.59
CA THR A 73 1.34 9.85 2.99
C THR A 73 2.56 10.00 3.92
N ASP A 74 2.91 11.22 4.33
CA ASP A 74 4.07 11.44 5.21
C ASP A 74 3.96 10.71 6.56
N ILE A 75 2.77 10.66 7.16
CA ILE A 75 2.51 9.92 8.39
C ILE A 75 2.72 8.42 8.20
N ASN A 76 2.22 7.85 7.11
CA ASN A 76 2.41 6.44 6.80
C ASN A 76 3.89 6.09 6.60
N ILE A 77 4.67 6.92 5.87
CA ILE A 77 6.14 6.75 5.76
C ILE A 77 6.81 6.83 7.13
N LEU A 78 6.45 7.83 7.93
CA LEU A 78 7.07 8.06 9.24
C LEU A 78 6.90 6.84 10.13
N GLU A 79 5.68 6.32 10.25
CA GLU A 79 5.39 5.15 11.07
C GLU A 79 6.06 3.88 10.54
N LEU A 80 6.09 3.69 9.22
CA LEU A 80 6.84 2.60 8.59
C LEU A 80 8.31 2.65 9.00
N LYS A 81 8.96 3.82 8.87
CA LYS A 81 10.37 4.00 9.26
C LYS A 81 10.60 3.82 10.76
N ILE A 82 9.68 4.26 11.62
CA ILE A 82 9.83 4.10 13.06
C ILE A 82 9.77 2.61 13.45
N ARG A 83 8.78 1.88 12.92
CA ARG A 83 8.52 0.48 13.31
C ARG A 83 9.47 -0.53 12.64
N HIS A 84 10.03 -0.15 11.50
CA HIS A 84 10.91 -0.98 10.68
C HIS A 84 12.20 -0.27 10.30
N SER A 85 12.82 0.46 11.23
CA SER A 85 13.98 1.33 10.99
C SER A 85 15.18 0.65 10.34
N SER A 86 15.29 -0.68 10.48
CA SER A 86 16.37 -1.48 9.90
C SER A 86 15.97 -2.26 8.64
N GLU A 87 14.71 -2.19 8.23
CA GLU A 87 14.16 -2.88 7.05
C GLU A 87 13.60 -1.89 6.01
N ILE A 88 13.29 -0.66 6.41
CA ILE A 88 12.70 0.36 5.55
C ILE A 88 13.67 1.52 5.34
N TYR A 89 14.04 1.74 4.09
CA TYR A 89 14.87 2.84 3.64
C TYR A 89 14.01 3.80 2.84
N THR A 90 13.99 5.07 3.20
CA THR A 90 13.17 6.06 2.49
C THR A 90 13.90 7.38 2.36
N ARG A 91 13.82 7.96 1.16
CA ARG A 91 14.20 9.35 0.85
C ARG A 91 12.98 10.09 0.33
N THR A 92 12.68 11.24 0.94
CA THR A 92 11.68 12.19 0.47
C THR A 92 12.39 13.38 -0.16
N PHE A 93 11.91 13.84 -1.32
CA PHE A 93 12.47 14.95 -2.06
C PHE A 93 11.59 16.19 -1.85
N SER A 94 12.21 17.34 -1.61
CA SER A 94 11.50 18.62 -1.53
C SER A 94 11.09 19.07 -2.93
N THR A 95 9.80 19.20 -3.20
CA THR A 95 9.31 19.65 -4.50
C THR A 95 9.47 21.17 -4.64
N THR A 96 10.23 21.64 -5.63
CA THR A 96 10.25 23.06 -6.05
C THR A 96 9.18 23.38 -7.11
N GLN A 97 8.55 22.36 -7.69
CA GLN A 97 7.52 22.47 -8.73
C GLN A 97 6.41 21.47 -8.41
N GLU A 98 5.19 21.98 -8.20
CA GLU A 98 3.99 21.21 -7.83
C GLU A 98 3.83 19.92 -8.64
N GLY A 99 3.57 18.82 -7.93
CA GLY A 99 3.30 17.46 -8.39
C GLY A 99 1.99 17.30 -9.18
N SER A 100 1.76 18.14 -10.19
CA SER A 100 0.55 18.07 -11.01
C SER A 100 0.52 16.85 -11.97
N GLU A 101 1.66 16.18 -12.18
CA GLU A 101 1.80 15.08 -13.15
C GLU A 101 2.55 13.84 -12.59
N GLY A 102 2.85 13.82 -11.29
CA GLY A 102 3.80 12.88 -10.68
C GLY A 102 3.24 11.59 -10.11
N ALA A 103 4.13 10.83 -9.47
CA ALA A 103 3.81 9.74 -8.56
C ALA A 103 4.32 10.17 -7.18
N ASP A 104 3.48 10.04 -6.16
CA ASP A 104 3.92 10.38 -4.81
C ASP A 104 5.06 9.45 -4.39
N TRP A 105 4.89 8.16 -4.67
CA TRP A 105 5.69 7.09 -4.09
C TRP A 105 6.25 6.15 -5.15
N GLU A 106 7.48 5.72 -4.94
CA GLU A 106 8.05 4.54 -5.59
C GLU A 106 8.40 3.53 -4.51
N TRP A 107 7.86 2.32 -4.64
CA TRP A 107 8.09 1.24 -3.70
C TRP A 107 8.95 0.16 -4.34
N TRP A 108 9.95 -0.31 -3.61
CA TRP A 108 10.74 -1.47 -3.97
C TRP A 108 10.69 -2.49 -2.86
N PHE A 109 10.35 -3.74 -3.20
CA PHE A 109 10.30 -4.84 -2.25
C PHE A 109 11.42 -5.83 -2.54
N THR A 110 12.12 -6.24 -1.49
CA THR A 110 13.15 -7.28 -1.54
C THR A 110 13.15 -8.12 -0.26
N GLY A 111 13.80 -9.27 -0.31
CA GLY A 111 13.85 -10.23 0.77
C GLY A 111 15.08 -11.12 0.64
N SER A 112 14.99 -12.34 1.18
CA SER A 112 16.10 -13.28 1.18
C SER A 112 16.49 -13.83 -0.17
N SER A 113 15.56 -13.93 -1.13
CA SER A 113 15.90 -14.32 -2.50
C SER A 113 16.78 -13.29 -3.22
N LYS A 114 16.94 -12.09 -2.65
CA LYS A 114 17.59 -10.92 -3.25
C LYS A 114 16.98 -10.50 -4.59
N LYS A 115 15.78 -10.97 -4.88
CA LYS A 115 14.97 -10.50 -5.99
C LYS A 115 14.29 -9.19 -5.64
N TRP A 116 13.85 -8.49 -6.67
CA TRP A 116 13.26 -7.16 -6.54
C TRP A 116 11.99 -7.03 -7.36
N ILE A 117 11.03 -6.29 -6.83
CA ILE A 117 9.84 -5.85 -7.54
C ILE A 117 9.54 -4.40 -7.19
N GLY A 118 9.23 -3.61 -8.22
CA GLY A 118 9.03 -2.17 -8.10
C GLY A 118 7.60 -1.76 -8.44
N PHE A 119 7.11 -0.75 -7.73
CA PHE A 119 5.80 -0.14 -7.94
C PHE A 119 5.95 1.36 -8.04
N ARG A 120 5.14 1.97 -8.90
CA ARG A 120 4.98 3.41 -8.97
C ARG A 120 3.59 3.76 -8.51
N VAL A 121 3.48 4.59 -7.48
CA VAL A 121 2.26 4.75 -6.69
C VAL A 121 1.87 6.20 -6.59
N GLN A 122 0.62 6.50 -6.96
CA GLN A 122 -0.02 7.79 -6.73
C GLN A 122 -1.01 7.68 -5.57
N ALA A 123 -0.88 8.49 -4.55
CA ALA A 123 -1.85 8.61 -3.49
C ALA A 123 -3.08 9.42 -3.95
N LYS A 124 -4.25 9.13 -3.37
CA LYS A 124 -5.46 9.96 -3.43
C LYS A 124 -6.24 9.84 -2.13
N VAL A 125 -6.75 10.95 -1.62
CA VAL A 125 -7.62 10.98 -0.44
C VAL A 125 -9.09 11.18 -0.84
N ILE A 126 -10.01 10.57 -0.10
CA ILE A 126 -11.45 10.81 -0.26
C ILE A 126 -11.81 12.22 0.22
N ASP A 127 -12.67 12.89 -0.55
CA ASP A 127 -13.30 14.14 -0.14
C ASP A 127 -14.52 13.87 0.75
N PHE A 128 -14.61 14.57 1.88
CA PHE A 128 -15.65 14.31 2.88
C PHE A 128 -17.05 14.73 2.45
N GLU A 129 -17.17 15.83 1.69
CA GLU A 129 -18.45 16.37 1.24
C GLU A 129 -19.06 15.48 0.14
N THR A 130 -18.26 15.15 -0.86
CA THR A 130 -18.71 14.45 -2.06
C THR A 130 -18.60 12.93 -1.96
N ASN A 131 -17.87 12.41 -0.96
CA ASN A 131 -17.52 10.99 -0.84
C ASN A 131 -16.92 10.43 -2.13
N SER A 132 -16.03 11.19 -2.73
CA SER A 132 -15.40 10.89 -4.02
C SER A 132 -13.90 11.21 -3.96
N PHE A 133 -13.12 10.55 -4.80
CA PHE A 133 -11.71 10.89 -5.00
C PHE A 133 -11.60 11.89 -6.15
N GLU A 134 -11.90 13.16 -5.89
CA GLU A 134 -12.15 14.17 -6.93
C GLU A 134 -11.03 14.30 -7.96
N HIS A 135 -9.78 14.13 -7.53
CA HIS A 135 -8.60 14.23 -8.39
C HIS A 135 -8.15 12.90 -9.00
N LEU A 136 -8.90 11.80 -8.83
CA LEU A 136 -8.52 10.48 -9.37
C LEU A 136 -8.44 10.46 -10.91
N HIS A 137 -9.25 11.30 -11.56
CA HIS A 137 -9.31 11.42 -13.02
C HIS A 137 -8.75 12.76 -13.51
N TYR A 138 -7.88 13.38 -12.71
CA TYR A 138 -7.31 14.67 -13.04
C TYR A 138 -6.60 14.63 -14.40
N GLN A 139 -6.88 15.67 -15.19
CA GLN A 139 -6.19 15.94 -16.44
C GLN A 139 -5.84 17.42 -16.45
N ASN A 140 -4.55 17.70 -16.57
CA ASN A 140 -4.07 19.07 -16.75
C ASN A 140 -4.58 19.59 -18.10
N LYS A 141 -5.15 20.79 -18.14
CA LYS A 141 -5.64 21.42 -19.38
C LYS A 141 -4.55 21.59 -20.43
N ASN A 142 -3.29 21.67 -19.97
CA ASN A 142 -2.11 21.85 -20.83
C ASN A 142 -1.45 20.53 -21.21
N ASN A 143 -1.90 19.39 -20.67
CA ASN A 143 -1.34 18.07 -20.98
C ASN A 143 -2.38 17.21 -21.71
N PRO A 144 -2.05 16.67 -22.91
CA PRO A 144 -2.96 15.79 -23.63
C PRO A 144 -3.21 14.45 -22.90
N LEU A 145 -2.33 14.05 -21.97
CA LEU A 145 -2.45 12.83 -21.19
C LEU A 145 -3.09 13.12 -19.83
N SER A 146 -3.98 12.21 -19.39
CA SER A 146 -4.48 12.25 -18.01
C SER A 146 -3.42 11.75 -17.03
N GLN A 147 -3.55 12.13 -15.75
CA GLN A 147 -2.59 11.74 -14.70
C GLN A 147 -2.40 10.22 -14.62
N CYS A 148 -3.49 9.44 -14.78
CA CYS A 148 -3.40 7.98 -14.80
C CYS A 148 -2.62 7.43 -16.01
N GLN A 149 -2.66 8.08 -17.17
CA GLN A 149 -1.87 7.68 -18.33
C GLN A 149 -0.39 8.00 -18.13
N ILE A 150 -0.09 9.17 -17.55
CA ILE A 150 1.29 9.57 -17.22
C ILE A 150 1.88 8.58 -16.21
N LEU A 151 1.11 8.18 -15.19
CA LEU A 151 1.52 7.18 -14.21
C LEU A 151 1.84 5.83 -14.86
N ILE A 152 0.94 5.32 -15.73
CA ILE A 152 1.14 4.06 -16.45
C ILE A 152 2.39 4.15 -17.34
N GLN A 153 2.49 5.22 -18.13
CA GLN A 153 3.60 5.42 -19.06
C GLN A 153 4.93 5.43 -18.32
N ARG A 154 5.09 6.29 -17.30
CA ARG A 154 6.34 6.40 -16.54
C ARG A 154 6.71 5.12 -15.80
N ALA A 155 5.72 4.39 -15.28
CA ALA A 155 5.97 3.12 -14.61
C ALA A 155 6.52 2.08 -15.60
N VAL A 156 5.86 1.92 -16.75
CA VAL A 156 6.17 0.87 -17.73
C VAL A 156 7.40 1.19 -18.57
N GLU A 157 7.63 2.47 -18.90
CA GLU A 157 8.81 2.94 -19.65
C GLU A 157 10.07 3.05 -18.78
N SER A 158 9.95 2.95 -17.45
CA SER A 158 11.10 2.85 -16.56
C SER A 158 12.01 1.68 -16.95
N SER A 159 13.33 1.88 -16.86
CA SER A 159 14.34 0.87 -17.19
C SER A 159 14.14 -0.45 -16.45
N SER A 160 13.57 -0.38 -15.23
CA SER A 160 13.33 -1.55 -14.38
C SER A 160 11.87 -1.97 -14.32
N ARG A 161 10.98 -1.35 -15.13
CA ARG A 161 9.54 -1.62 -15.26
C ARG A 161 8.81 -1.72 -13.92
N LEU A 162 8.07 -0.68 -13.58
CA LEU A 162 7.31 -0.58 -12.34
C LEU A 162 5.84 -0.96 -12.56
N ILE A 163 5.19 -1.48 -11.54
CA ILE A 163 3.75 -1.72 -11.50
C ILE A 163 3.04 -0.40 -11.10
N PRO A 164 2.19 0.19 -11.96
CA PRO A 164 1.50 1.44 -11.65
C PRO A 164 0.24 1.21 -10.79
N LEU A 165 0.20 1.82 -9.60
CA LEU A 165 -0.90 1.72 -8.65
C LEU A 165 -1.36 3.08 -8.14
N TYR A 166 -2.58 3.12 -7.63
CA TYR A 166 -3.06 4.15 -6.74
C TYR A 166 -3.10 3.63 -5.30
N CYS A 167 -2.70 4.47 -4.35
CA CYS A 167 -2.96 4.27 -2.92
C CYS A 167 -4.09 5.22 -2.49
N LEU A 168 -5.23 4.65 -2.11
CA LEU A 168 -6.44 5.41 -1.77
C LEU A 168 -6.60 5.48 -0.25
N TYR A 169 -6.64 6.69 0.29
CA TYR A 169 -6.95 6.93 1.70
C TYR A 169 -8.42 7.24 1.87
N SER A 170 -9.09 6.49 2.73
CA SER A 170 -10.55 6.62 2.84
C SER A 170 -11.13 6.32 4.20
N ASN A 171 -12.18 7.07 4.52
CA ASN A 171 -13.12 6.80 5.60
C ASN A 171 -14.52 7.15 5.09
N TRP A 172 -15.51 6.32 5.41
CA TRP A 172 -16.91 6.56 5.08
C TRP A 172 -17.82 5.98 6.15
N ASN A 173 -19.05 6.49 6.21
CA ASN A 173 -20.07 5.99 7.10
C ASN A 173 -20.89 4.88 6.44
N ASN A 174 -21.17 3.80 7.19
CA ASN A 174 -22.15 2.75 6.86
C ASN A 174 -22.14 2.27 5.39
N SER A 175 -21.27 1.30 5.06
CA SER A 175 -21.40 0.49 3.84
C SER A 175 -21.74 -0.96 4.21
N PRO A 176 -22.72 -1.60 3.54
CA PRO A 176 -22.93 -3.02 3.70
C PRO A 176 -21.72 -3.79 3.15
N GLN A 177 -21.59 -5.01 3.68
CA GLN A 177 -20.53 -6.02 3.57
C GLN A 177 -19.56 -5.89 2.37
N PHE A 178 -18.29 -6.08 2.67
CA PHE A 178 -17.26 -6.37 1.68
C PHE A 178 -17.35 -7.85 1.30
N THR A 179 -17.42 -8.12 0.00
CA THR A 179 -17.12 -9.46 -0.51
C THR A 179 -15.60 -9.63 -0.46
N SER A 180 -15.11 -10.46 0.46
CA SER A 180 -13.69 -10.75 0.45
C SER A 180 -13.32 -11.54 -0.81
N ARG A 181 -12.32 -11.05 -1.55
CA ARG A 181 -11.65 -11.80 -2.62
C ARG A 181 -10.47 -12.63 -2.09
N TYR A 182 -10.17 -12.51 -0.80
CA TYR A 182 -9.09 -13.22 -0.13
C TYR A 182 -9.63 -14.48 0.52
N ALA A 183 -9.09 -15.63 0.15
CA ALA A 183 -9.32 -16.85 0.91
C ALA A 183 -8.80 -16.64 2.34
N ASN A 184 -9.64 -16.91 3.34
CA ASN A 184 -9.30 -16.83 4.77
C ASN A 184 -8.91 -15.44 5.32
N TYR A 185 -9.22 -14.36 4.61
CA TYR A 185 -9.11 -13.00 5.15
C TYR A 185 -10.40 -12.25 4.88
N TYR A 186 -10.98 -11.66 5.91
CA TYR A 186 -12.20 -10.87 5.82
C TYR A 186 -11.89 -9.46 6.29
N PRO A 187 -11.58 -8.52 5.37
CA PRO A 187 -11.23 -7.17 5.77
C PRO A 187 -12.44 -6.49 6.42
N VAL A 188 -12.18 -5.83 7.55
CA VAL A 188 -13.13 -4.92 8.18
C VAL A 188 -13.10 -3.57 7.47
N GLN A 189 -14.00 -2.64 7.80
CA GLN A 189 -14.07 -1.35 7.11
C GLN A 189 -12.76 -0.56 7.26
N GLU A 190 -12.18 -0.61 8.45
CA GLU A 190 -10.92 0.03 8.84
C GLU A 190 -9.72 -0.48 8.03
N SER A 191 -9.76 -1.71 7.51
CA SER A 191 -8.72 -2.24 6.62
C SER A 191 -8.56 -1.38 5.34
N TYR A 192 -9.62 -0.68 4.93
CA TYR A 192 -9.63 0.18 3.75
C TYR A 192 -9.26 1.64 4.04
N GLY A 193 -8.84 1.95 5.27
CA GLY A 193 -8.22 3.24 5.55
C GLY A 193 -7.09 3.56 4.58
N CYS A 194 -6.33 2.52 4.19
CA CYS A 194 -5.43 2.52 3.04
C CYS A 194 -5.81 1.37 2.09
N SER A 195 -6.10 1.71 0.83
CA SER A 195 -6.44 0.75 -0.22
C SER A 195 -5.51 0.92 -1.42
N ILE A 196 -5.42 -0.11 -2.26
CA ILE A 196 -4.73 -0.12 -3.54
C ILE A 196 -5.76 -0.31 -4.65
N LEU A 197 -5.54 0.39 -5.77
CA LEU A 197 -6.28 0.24 -7.01
C LEU A 197 -5.30 0.31 -8.19
N SER A 198 -5.48 -0.54 -9.20
CA SER A 198 -4.62 -0.51 -10.40
C SER A 198 -4.81 0.79 -11.19
N ALA A 199 -3.71 1.37 -11.71
CA ALA A 199 -3.81 2.53 -12.59
C ALA A 199 -4.53 2.20 -13.91
N PHE A 200 -4.39 0.96 -14.41
CA PHE A 200 -5.16 0.49 -15.56
C PHE A 200 -6.65 0.43 -15.24
N ALA A 201 -7.02 -0.07 -14.05
CA ALA A 201 -8.41 -0.07 -13.59
C ALA A 201 -8.98 1.36 -13.53
N VAL A 202 -8.24 2.32 -12.97
CA VAL A 202 -8.64 3.75 -12.95
C VAL A 202 -8.88 4.27 -14.36
N ARG A 203 -8.00 3.96 -15.31
CA ARG A 203 -8.12 4.39 -16.71
C ARG A 203 -9.35 3.80 -17.40
N TYR A 204 -9.67 2.53 -17.13
CA TYR A 204 -10.85 1.86 -17.66
C TYR A 204 -12.15 2.35 -17.00
N LEU A 205 -12.10 2.74 -15.73
CA LEU A 205 -13.24 3.36 -15.06
C LEU A 205 -13.46 4.79 -15.55
N GLN A 206 -12.39 5.54 -15.86
CA GLN A 206 -12.47 6.88 -16.45
C GLN A 206 -13.24 6.90 -17.78
N SER A 207 -13.14 5.84 -18.59
CA SER A 207 -13.85 5.75 -19.87
C SER A 207 -15.35 5.41 -19.71
N LYS A 208 -15.77 4.87 -18.57
CA LYS A 208 -17.19 4.68 -18.26
C LYS A 208 -17.79 6.06 -17.93
N LYS A 209 -18.85 6.48 -18.63
CA LYS A 209 -19.56 7.77 -18.46
C LYS A 209 -20.32 7.91 -17.11
N ARG A 210 -19.89 7.22 -16.06
CA ARG A 210 -20.49 7.21 -14.72
C ARG A 210 -19.48 7.82 -13.77
N LYS A 211 -19.79 8.91 -13.05
CA LYS A 211 -18.93 9.59 -12.05
C LYS A 211 -17.92 8.65 -11.37
N PRO A 212 -16.75 8.36 -11.99
CA PRO A 212 -16.05 7.12 -11.68
C PRO A 212 -15.17 7.25 -10.45
N ALA A 213 -14.92 8.50 -10.04
CA ALA A 213 -14.27 8.88 -8.79
C ALA A 213 -15.13 8.64 -7.54
N ASN A 214 -16.43 8.37 -7.67
CA ASN A 214 -17.28 8.20 -6.48
C ASN A 214 -16.93 6.91 -5.74
N PHE A 215 -16.81 6.98 -4.41
CA PHE A 215 -16.44 5.83 -3.59
C PHE A 215 -17.32 4.61 -3.84
N LYS A 216 -18.65 4.77 -4.00
CA LYS A 216 -19.56 3.64 -4.24
C LYS A 216 -19.24 2.88 -5.52
N VAL A 217 -18.72 3.57 -6.53
CA VAL A 217 -18.31 2.99 -7.82
C VAL A 217 -16.95 2.31 -7.71
N LEU A 218 -16.01 2.89 -6.95
CA LEU A 218 -14.65 2.36 -6.81
C LEU A 218 -14.55 1.19 -5.83
N ARG A 219 -15.38 1.18 -4.79
CA ARG A 219 -15.35 0.20 -3.69
C ARG A 219 -15.20 -1.26 -4.12
N PRO A 220 -15.90 -1.77 -5.16
CA PRO A 220 -15.75 -3.17 -5.60
C PRO A 220 -14.38 -3.53 -6.18
N TYR A 221 -13.57 -2.52 -6.51
CA TYR A 221 -12.28 -2.62 -7.17
C TYR A 221 -11.12 -2.26 -6.23
N MET A 222 -11.41 -1.77 -5.03
CA MET A 222 -10.42 -1.43 -4.02
C MET A 222 -9.98 -2.69 -3.27
N THR A 223 -8.69 -2.76 -2.99
CA THR A 223 -8.06 -3.83 -2.23
C THR A 223 -7.37 -3.22 -1.02
N PRO A 224 -7.57 -3.70 0.23
CA PRO A 224 -6.77 -3.24 1.36
C PRO A 224 -5.27 -3.35 1.04
N TRP A 225 -4.48 -2.32 1.30
CA TRP A 225 -3.06 -2.32 0.87
C TRP A 225 -2.20 -3.39 1.56
N ASP A 226 -2.61 -3.87 2.74
CA ASP A 226 -2.00 -5.00 3.43
C ASP A 226 -2.18 -6.29 2.62
N GLY A 227 -3.21 -6.32 1.76
CA GLY A 227 -3.43 -7.28 0.68
C GLY A 227 -2.20 -7.54 -0.20
N LEU A 228 -1.29 -6.58 -0.29
CA LEU A 228 -0.06 -6.70 -1.08
C LEU A 228 1.05 -7.46 -0.32
N VAL A 229 1.18 -7.26 0.99
CA VAL A 229 2.34 -7.72 1.78
C VAL A 229 2.03 -8.86 2.74
N CYS A 230 0.76 -9.11 3.04
CA CYS A 230 0.33 -10.18 3.94
C CYS A 230 0.29 -11.55 3.25
N CYS A 231 0.47 -12.61 4.03
CA CYS A 231 0.35 -13.99 3.54
C CYS A 231 -1.12 -14.40 3.46
N TYR A 232 -1.58 -14.80 2.27
CA TYR A 232 -2.91 -15.37 2.05
C TYR A 232 -2.80 -16.78 1.42
N GLY A 233 -2.34 -17.77 2.20
CA GLY A 233 -2.21 -19.17 1.77
C GLY A 233 -1.10 -19.96 2.49
N ASP A 234 -0.85 -21.19 1.99
CA ASP A 234 -0.06 -22.25 2.65
C ASP A 234 1.46 -22.22 2.41
N ARG A 235 2.01 -21.25 1.68
CA ARG A 235 3.47 -21.18 1.45
C ARG A 235 4.05 -19.88 1.97
N ALA A 236 4.99 -20.00 2.91
CA ALA A 236 5.92 -18.93 3.22
C ALA A 236 6.81 -18.71 1.99
N SER A 237 6.61 -17.59 1.31
CA SER A 237 7.52 -17.03 0.31
C SER A 237 8.09 -15.72 0.84
N ASP A 238 9.29 -15.36 0.40
CA ASP A 238 9.89 -14.09 0.79
C ASP A 238 9.11 -12.90 0.21
N LEU A 239 9.32 -11.72 0.79
CA LEU A 239 8.58 -10.50 0.45
C LEU A 239 8.35 -10.22 -1.05
N PRO A 240 9.37 -10.22 -1.94
CA PRO A 240 9.16 -9.90 -3.36
C PRO A 240 8.28 -10.93 -4.07
N HIS A 241 8.43 -12.24 -3.80
CA HIS A 241 7.58 -13.27 -4.41
C HIS A 241 6.15 -13.16 -3.90
N LYS A 242 5.96 -12.99 -2.59
CA LYS A 242 4.67 -12.76 -1.94
C LYS A 242 3.93 -11.57 -2.56
N VAL A 243 4.62 -10.44 -2.72
CA VAL A 243 4.09 -9.22 -3.32
C VAL A 243 3.69 -9.42 -4.79
N LEU A 244 4.53 -10.09 -5.59
CA LEU A 244 4.20 -10.41 -6.99
C LEU A 244 2.97 -11.32 -7.10
N GLU A 245 2.90 -12.38 -6.28
CA GLU A 245 1.79 -13.31 -6.24
C GLU A 245 0.49 -12.62 -5.83
N ASN A 246 0.54 -11.80 -4.78
CA ASN A 246 -0.61 -11.04 -4.30
C ASN A 246 -1.12 -10.05 -5.35
N TRP A 247 -0.23 -9.34 -6.05
CA TRP A 247 -0.62 -8.47 -7.18
C TRP A 247 -1.30 -9.27 -8.30
N LYS A 248 -0.72 -10.41 -8.72
CA LYS A 248 -1.29 -11.28 -9.75
C LYS A 248 -2.63 -11.90 -9.34
N LYS A 249 -2.84 -12.18 -8.05
CA LYS A 249 -4.02 -12.89 -7.55
C LYS A 249 -5.16 -11.95 -7.16
N PHE A 250 -4.87 -10.75 -6.66
CA PHE A 250 -5.89 -9.89 -6.05
C PHE A 250 -6.12 -8.57 -6.80
N ILE A 251 -5.09 -8.01 -7.44
CA ILE A 251 -5.20 -6.73 -8.14
C ILE A 251 -5.46 -6.96 -9.63
N ARG A 252 -4.72 -7.88 -10.25
CA ARG A 252 -4.81 -8.17 -11.68
C ARG A 252 -6.19 -8.67 -12.14
N PRO A 253 -6.89 -9.59 -11.42
CA PRO A 253 -8.21 -10.04 -11.85
C PRO A 253 -9.25 -8.93 -11.84
N ILE A 254 -9.13 -7.96 -10.93
CA ILE A 254 -10.03 -6.79 -10.88
C ILE A 254 -9.96 -5.98 -12.18
N GLU A 255 -8.77 -5.84 -12.76
CA GLU A 255 -8.60 -5.14 -14.04
C GLU A 255 -9.30 -5.88 -15.19
N ILE A 256 -9.20 -7.22 -15.19
CA ILE A 256 -9.82 -8.08 -16.20
C ILE A 256 -11.34 -8.01 -16.07
N ASP A 257 -11.88 -8.11 -14.85
CA ASP A 257 -13.32 -7.96 -14.57
C ASP A 257 -13.86 -6.61 -15.10
N ILE A 258 -13.11 -5.52 -14.95
CA ILE A 258 -13.51 -4.20 -15.45
C ILE A 258 -13.51 -4.17 -16.98
N LEU A 259 -12.47 -4.74 -17.60
CA LEU A 259 -12.28 -4.80 -19.05
C LEU A 259 -13.37 -5.64 -19.74
N ASP A 260 -13.67 -6.81 -19.21
CA ASP A 260 -14.71 -7.71 -19.75
C ASP A 260 -16.10 -7.06 -19.69
N GLY A 261 -16.28 -6.11 -18.77
CA GLY A 261 -17.50 -5.31 -18.66
C GLY A 261 -17.48 -3.97 -19.42
N LEU A 262 -16.54 -3.75 -20.35
CA LEU A 262 -16.53 -2.57 -21.23
C LEU A 262 -17.26 -2.85 -22.55
N ASP A 263 -17.83 -1.79 -23.14
CA ASP A 263 -18.36 -1.84 -24.50
C ASP A 263 -17.23 -2.10 -25.51
N GLU A 264 -17.46 -2.93 -26.54
CA GLU A 264 -16.45 -3.31 -27.52
C GLU A 264 -15.78 -2.11 -28.20
N THR A 265 -16.54 -1.04 -28.49
CA THR A 265 -15.97 0.16 -29.13
C THR A 265 -15.02 0.90 -28.21
N ILE A 266 -15.38 1.01 -26.92
CA ILE A 266 -14.54 1.62 -25.88
C ILE A 266 -13.31 0.74 -25.64
N TYR A 267 -13.49 -0.58 -25.59
CA TYR A 267 -12.39 -1.52 -25.44
C TYR A 267 -11.36 -1.36 -26.56
N HIS A 268 -11.79 -1.34 -27.82
CA HIS A 268 -10.88 -1.19 -28.96
C HIS A 268 -10.12 0.15 -28.95
N GLU A 269 -10.76 1.25 -28.55
CA GLU A 269 -10.08 2.54 -28.42
C GLU A 269 -9.00 2.53 -27.32
N LEU A 270 -9.32 1.94 -26.17
CA LEU A 270 -8.42 1.88 -25.01
C LEU A 270 -7.27 0.91 -25.23
N ASP A 271 -7.57 -0.29 -25.75
CA ASP A 271 -6.57 -1.27 -26.14
C ASP A 271 -5.65 -0.64 -27.18
N GLY A 272 -6.16 -0.03 -28.25
CA GLY A 272 -5.31 0.63 -29.25
C GLY A 272 -4.29 1.62 -28.68
N LYS A 273 -4.68 2.44 -27.70
CA LYS A 273 -3.80 3.45 -27.07
C LYS A 273 -2.80 2.88 -26.08
N LEU A 274 -3.11 1.77 -25.39
CA LEU A 274 -2.30 1.24 -24.29
C LEU A 274 -1.82 -0.19 -24.51
N LYS A 275 -2.10 -0.82 -25.67
CA LYS A 275 -1.79 -2.22 -25.97
C LYS A 275 -0.32 -2.53 -25.72
N HIS A 276 0.54 -1.60 -26.12
CA HIS A 276 1.98 -1.73 -25.92
C HIS A 276 2.34 -1.76 -24.43
N TYR A 277 1.84 -0.79 -23.65
CA TYR A 277 2.09 -0.75 -22.21
C TYR A 277 1.47 -1.93 -21.47
N ARG A 278 0.30 -2.39 -21.90
CA ARG A 278 -0.37 -3.55 -21.32
C ARG A 278 0.46 -4.82 -21.49
N ARG A 279 1.03 -5.04 -22.67
CA ARG A 279 1.94 -6.18 -22.90
C ARG A 279 3.13 -6.16 -21.97
N ILE A 280 3.82 -5.01 -21.86
CA ILE A 280 4.97 -4.89 -20.95
C ILE A 280 4.54 -5.11 -19.50
N TYR A 281 3.40 -4.55 -19.09
CA TYR A 281 2.82 -4.69 -17.76
C TYR A 281 2.49 -6.15 -17.42
N ASP A 282 1.93 -6.89 -18.38
CA ASP A 282 1.58 -8.31 -18.22
C ASP A 282 2.83 -9.20 -18.09
N ASP A 283 3.96 -8.75 -18.64
CA ASP A 283 5.24 -9.46 -18.63
C ASP A 283 6.14 -9.11 -17.43
N ILE A 284 5.70 -8.22 -16.51
CA ILE A 284 6.50 -7.85 -15.33
C ILE A 284 6.77 -9.09 -14.45
N GLN A 285 8.06 -9.33 -14.19
CA GLN A 285 8.56 -10.36 -13.28
C GLN A 285 9.52 -9.74 -12.26
N LEU A 286 9.97 -10.54 -11.30
CA LEU A 286 11.04 -10.16 -10.41
C LEU A 286 12.35 -9.94 -11.16
N ILE A 287 13.14 -8.97 -10.72
CA ILE A 287 14.47 -8.67 -11.27
C ILE A 287 15.59 -9.03 -10.28
N ASP A 288 16.77 -9.31 -10.81
CA ASP A 288 17.96 -9.68 -10.00
C ASP A 288 18.59 -8.49 -9.30
N ASN A 289 18.62 -7.34 -9.97
CA ASN A 289 19.28 -6.13 -9.48
C ASN A 289 18.31 -4.96 -9.53
N PRO A 290 18.20 -4.16 -8.46
CA PRO A 290 17.38 -2.97 -8.47
C PRO A 290 18.09 -1.87 -9.30
N PRO A 291 17.36 -0.85 -9.75
CA PRO A 291 17.96 0.28 -10.46
C PRO A 291 18.97 1.04 -9.58
N GLU A 292 19.84 1.81 -10.23
CA GLU A 292 20.95 2.52 -9.59
C GLU A 292 20.50 3.41 -8.41
N HIS A 293 19.43 4.17 -8.57
CA HIS A 293 18.93 5.06 -7.51
C HIS A 293 18.48 4.31 -6.25
N VAL A 294 17.98 3.08 -6.39
CA VAL A 294 17.65 2.20 -5.26
C VAL A 294 18.92 1.70 -4.58
N GLN A 295 19.96 1.35 -5.36
CA GLN A 295 21.25 0.96 -4.79
C GLN A 295 21.90 2.12 -4.03
N LEU A 296 21.84 3.33 -4.58
CA LEU A 296 22.32 4.55 -3.91
C LEU A 296 21.52 4.83 -2.63
N LEU A 297 20.20 4.61 -2.62
CA LEU A 297 19.40 4.76 -1.40
C LEU A 297 19.86 3.81 -0.29
N LEU A 298 20.10 2.55 -0.62
CA LEU A 298 20.55 1.53 0.34
C LEU A 298 21.94 1.83 0.92
N LYS A 299 22.80 2.51 0.16
CA LYS A 299 24.13 2.97 0.60
C LYS A 299 24.08 4.32 1.33
N ASN A 300 22.90 4.94 1.44
CA ASN A 300 22.73 6.32 1.92
C ASN A 300 23.51 7.36 1.08
N GLU A 301 23.67 7.08 -0.22
CA GLU A 301 24.37 7.90 -1.22
C GLU A 301 23.41 8.60 -2.20
N LEU A 302 22.09 8.36 -2.08
CA LEU A 302 21.09 9.00 -2.94
C LEU A 302 20.91 10.48 -2.56
N VAL A 303 21.55 11.35 -3.33
CA VAL A 303 21.45 12.81 -3.20
C VAL A 303 20.37 13.36 -4.12
N ASP A 304 20.46 13.03 -5.40
CA ASP A 304 19.62 13.59 -6.45
C ASP A 304 18.27 12.88 -6.56
N GLN A 305 17.26 13.63 -6.96
CA GLN A 305 15.93 13.10 -7.26
C GLN A 305 15.99 12.34 -8.59
N PRO A 306 15.73 11.02 -8.63
CA PRO A 306 15.89 10.22 -9.84
C PRO A 306 14.84 10.53 -10.92
N ASP A 307 13.69 11.07 -10.51
CA ASP A 307 12.63 11.54 -11.39
C ASP A 307 12.03 12.81 -10.77
N PRO A 308 11.98 13.95 -11.48
CA PRO A 308 11.46 15.22 -10.94
C PRO A 308 10.01 15.12 -10.45
N ASN A 309 9.28 14.10 -10.87
CA ASN A 309 7.89 13.86 -10.49
C ASN A 309 7.72 12.73 -9.46
N LEU A 310 8.82 12.26 -8.86
CA LEU A 310 8.80 11.30 -7.77
C LEU A 310 9.03 12.01 -6.44
N ARG A 311 8.02 12.05 -5.57
CA ARG A 311 8.16 12.72 -4.26
C ARG A 311 8.95 11.91 -3.25
N SER A 312 8.82 10.58 -3.26
CA SER A 312 9.60 9.74 -2.35
C SER A 312 9.88 8.35 -2.91
N LEU A 313 11.04 7.82 -2.52
CA LEU A 313 11.49 6.47 -2.82
C LEU A 313 11.57 5.68 -1.52
N THR A 314 10.91 4.52 -1.47
CA THR A 314 10.91 3.63 -0.31
C THR A 314 11.28 2.20 -0.70
N VAL A 315 12.24 1.62 0.03
CA VAL A 315 12.63 0.21 -0.07
C VAL A 315 12.16 -0.52 1.17
N PHE A 316 11.44 -1.61 0.96
CA PHE A 316 11.03 -2.59 1.96
C PHE A 316 11.91 -3.84 1.83
N GLN A 317 12.74 -4.08 2.83
CA GLN A 317 13.69 -5.21 2.86
C GLN A 317 13.36 -6.11 4.04
N GLU A 318 12.61 -7.20 3.80
CA GLU A 318 12.35 -8.24 4.81
C GLU A 318 13.65 -9.00 5.10
N ARG A 319 14.00 -9.17 6.39
CA ARG A 319 15.14 -9.99 6.82
C ARG A 319 14.64 -11.35 7.28
N ASP A 320 15.41 -12.39 6.99
CA ASP A 320 15.02 -13.78 7.27
C ASP A 320 15.25 -14.26 8.72
N GLU A 321 15.87 -13.47 9.60
CA GLU A 321 16.18 -13.96 10.96
C GLU A 321 15.94 -12.94 12.09
N PRO A 322 15.58 -13.43 13.30
CA PRO A 322 15.53 -12.59 14.50
C PRO A 322 16.89 -11.93 14.71
N ILE A 323 16.88 -10.70 15.22
CA ILE A 323 18.10 -10.11 15.76
C ILE A 323 18.55 -11.05 16.89
N GLU A 324 19.66 -11.78 16.71
CA GLU A 324 20.37 -12.38 17.83
C GLU A 324 20.76 -11.23 18.75
N ILE A 325 20.00 -11.08 19.84
CA ILE A 325 20.39 -10.23 20.95
C ILE A 325 21.40 -11.07 21.72
N ASP A 326 22.68 -10.80 21.51
CA ASP A 326 23.73 -11.25 22.42
C ASP A 326 23.40 -10.70 23.81
N TRP A 327 23.03 -11.59 24.74
CA TRP A 327 22.77 -11.29 26.14
C TRP A 327 24.04 -11.35 26.98
#